data_AF-A0A7S2CX82-F1
#
_entry.id   AF-A0A7S2CX82-F1
#
_cell.length_a   1.000
_cell.length_b   1.000
_cell.length_c   1.000
_cell.angle_alpha   90.00
_cell.angle_beta   90.00
_cell.angle_gamma   90.00
#
_symmetry.space_group_name_H-M   'P 1'
#
loop_
_entity.id
_entity.type
_entity.pdbx_description
1 polymer ?
#
loop_
_entity_poly.entity_id
_entity_poly.type
_entity_poly.pdbx_seq_one_letter_code
_entity_poly.pdbx_strand_id
1 'polypeptide(L)'
;YLRGGLISMAEASFQLASCDNDGKICIEAGAEAWLRRLRRPIGVLAVVGPQRSGKSSLLNALLGENAAFRTSASVESCTKGLWARAIPAPDWSPALSGGHLLVLDTEGLGSPDAPSRDPQLFALASILASVVA
;
A
#
# COMPACT_ATOMS: atom_id res chain seq x y z
N TYR A 1 21.42 31.14 -7.64
CA TYR A 1 21.76 29.70 -7.76
C TYR A 1 20.48 28.92 -7.52
N LEU A 2 19.73 28.62 -8.58
CA LEU A 2 18.48 27.86 -8.53
C LEU A 2 18.84 26.37 -8.53
N ARG A 3 18.67 25.68 -7.40
CA ARG A 3 18.75 24.20 -7.37
C ARG A 3 17.36 23.64 -7.65
N GLY A 4 17.35 22.74 -8.64
CA GLY A 4 16.21 22.10 -9.27
C GLY A 4 15.08 21.70 -8.34
N GLY A 5 13.86 21.95 -8.82
CA GLY A 5 12.63 21.55 -8.15
C GLY A 5 12.65 20.07 -7.81
N LEU A 6 12.48 19.78 -6.52
CA LEU A 6 11.87 18.53 -6.11
C LEU A 6 10.43 18.58 -6.60
N ILE A 7 10.15 17.78 -7.62
CA ILE A 7 8.78 17.43 -7.97
C ILE A 7 8.20 16.75 -6.73
N SER A 8 7.19 17.37 -6.13
CA SER A 8 6.31 16.76 -5.14
C SER A 8 5.66 15.53 -5.78
N MET A 9 6.22 14.34 -5.56
CA MET A 9 5.59 13.07 -5.89
C MET A 9 5.00 12.47 -4.61
N ALA A 10 4.00 13.15 -4.04
CA ALA A 10 2.94 12.40 -3.39
C ALA A 10 2.04 11.90 -4.52
N GLU A 11 2.41 10.78 -5.17
CA GLU A 11 1.53 10.16 -6.15
C GLU A 11 0.28 9.62 -5.45
N ALA A 12 -0.86 9.67 -6.14
CA ALA A 12 -2.07 9.01 -5.68
C ALA A 12 -1.79 7.51 -5.46
N SER A 13 -2.48 6.90 -4.50
CA SER A 13 -2.32 5.47 -4.22
C SER A 13 -2.73 4.65 -5.43
N PHE A 14 -1.95 3.63 -5.73
CA PHE A 14 -2.13 2.71 -6.84
C PHE A 14 -2.57 1.35 -6.31
N GLN A 15 -3.59 0.74 -6.92
CA GLN A 15 -3.98 -0.62 -6.58
C GLN A 15 -3.03 -1.60 -7.26
N LEU A 16 -2.19 -2.31 -6.50
CA LEU A 16 -1.22 -3.27 -7.05
C LEU A 16 -1.88 -4.60 -7.41
N ALA A 17 -2.84 -5.02 -6.58
CA ALA A 17 -3.56 -6.26 -6.81
C ALA A 17 -5.03 -6.10 -6.38
N SER A 18 -5.92 -6.73 -7.12
CA SER A 18 -7.32 -6.90 -6.77
C SER A 18 -7.61 -8.38 -6.53
N CYS A 19 -8.87 -8.67 -6.21
CA CYS A 19 -9.34 -10.05 -6.13
C CYS A 19 -10.55 -10.20 -7.02
N ASP A 20 -10.54 -11.25 -7.85
CA ASP A 20 -11.67 -11.57 -8.71
C ASP A 20 -12.81 -12.23 -7.92
N ASN A 21 -13.91 -12.53 -8.63
CA ASN A 21 -15.09 -13.17 -8.06
C ASN A 21 -14.83 -14.62 -7.62
N ASP A 22 -13.74 -15.25 -8.08
CA ASP A 22 -13.31 -16.59 -7.66
C ASP A 22 -12.39 -16.53 -6.43
N GLY A 23 -12.13 -15.33 -5.90
CA GLY A 23 -11.24 -15.12 -4.75
C GLY A 23 -9.75 -15.23 -5.09
N LYS A 24 -9.37 -15.18 -6.37
CA LYS A 24 -7.97 -15.18 -6.80
C LYS A 24 -7.41 -13.78 -6.81
N ILE A 25 -6.15 -13.65 -6.42
CA ILE A 25 -5.42 -12.38 -6.52
C ILE A 25 -5.02 -12.13 -7.97
N CYS A 26 -5.40 -10.96 -8.49
CA CYS A 26 -5.07 -10.49 -9.83
C CYS A 26 -4.16 -9.26 -9.73
N ILE A 27 -3.03 -9.28 -10.44
CA ILE A 27 -2.15 -8.10 -10.52
C ILE A 27 -2.78 -7.08 -11.47
N GLU A 28 -2.87 -5.84 -11.02
CA GLU A 28 -3.52 -4.77 -11.78
C GLU A 28 -2.69 -4.36 -13.00
N ALA A 29 -3.41 -3.98 -14.06
CA ALA A 29 -2.80 -3.51 -15.29
C ALA A 29 -1.96 -2.26 -14.99
N GLY A 30 -0.69 -2.29 -15.39
CA GLY A 30 0.25 -1.19 -15.14
C GLY A 30 0.94 -1.22 -13.78
N ALA A 31 0.65 -2.19 -12.89
CA ALA A 31 1.38 -2.34 -11.62
C ALA A 31 2.89 -2.48 -11.83
N GLU A 32 3.31 -3.31 -12.79
CA GLU A 32 4.72 -3.44 -13.16
C GLU A 32 5.31 -2.12 -13.65
N ALA A 33 4.61 -1.43 -14.56
CA ALA A 33 5.07 -0.16 -15.11
C ALA A 33 5.17 0.93 -14.03
N TRP A 34 4.26 0.93 -13.07
CA TRP A 34 4.25 1.82 -11.92
C TRP A 34 5.46 1.54 -11.00
N LEU A 35 5.66 0.28 -10.60
CA LEU A 35 6.80 -0.14 -9.78
C LEU A 35 8.16 0.16 -10.45
N ARG A 36 8.27 -0.03 -11.77
CA ARG A 36 9.50 0.27 -12.53
C ARG A 36 9.89 1.74 -12.56
N ARG A 37 9.00 2.67 -12.16
CA ARG A 37 9.34 4.10 -11.99
C ARG A 37 10.17 4.35 -10.74
N LEU A 38 10.05 3.47 -9.73
CA LEU A 38 10.79 3.54 -8.48
C LEU A 38 12.21 2.99 -8.68
N ARG A 39 13.10 3.78 -9.31
CA ARG A 39 14.45 3.36 -9.73
C ARG A 39 15.54 3.45 -8.66
N ARG A 40 15.17 3.73 -7.42
CA ARG A 40 16.07 3.96 -6.29
C ARG A 40 15.69 3.00 -5.15
N PRO A 41 16.50 2.84 -4.09
CA PRO A 41 16.20 1.92 -3.00
C PRO A 41 14.75 2.05 -2.52
N ILE A 42 14.08 0.91 -2.34
CA ILE A 42 12.69 0.84 -1.93
C ILE A 42 12.63 0.10 -0.60
N GLY A 43 12.10 0.73 0.42
CA GLY A 43 11.63 0.04 1.63
C GLY A 43 10.14 -0.21 1.51
N VAL A 44 9.65 -1.30 2.09
CA VAL A 44 8.21 -1.62 2.05
C VAL A 44 7.68 -1.76 3.47
N LEU A 45 6.69 -0.94 3.82
CA LEU A 45 5.91 -1.02 5.05
C LEU A 45 4.53 -1.58 4.70
N ALA A 46 4.19 -2.75 5.24
CA ALA A 46 2.85 -3.32 5.07
C ALA A 46 2.09 -3.31 6.40
N VAL A 47 0.83 -2.88 6.35
CA VAL A 47 -0.10 -2.97 7.48
C VAL A 47 -1.19 -3.97 7.14
N VAL A 48 -1.25 -5.06 7.91
CA VAL A 48 -2.19 -6.15 7.69
C VAL A 48 -3.00 -6.40 8.96
N GLY A 49 -4.26 -6.81 8.81
CA GLY A 49 -5.09 -7.09 9.97
C GLY A 49 -6.58 -7.17 9.65
N PRO A 50 -7.41 -7.44 10.69
CA PRO A 50 -8.84 -7.64 10.53
C PRO A 50 -9.55 -6.49 9.80
N GLN A 51 -10.67 -6.78 9.16
CA GLN A 51 -11.52 -5.75 8.60
C GLN A 51 -11.94 -4.76 9.68
N ARG A 52 -12.00 -3.47 9.34
CA ARG A 52 -12.43 -2.38 10.23
C ARG A 52 -11.52 -2.14 11.45
N SER A 53 -10.27 -2.58 11.41
CA SER A 53 -9.27 -2.28 12.46
C SER A 53 -8.59 -0.90 12.32
N GLY A 54 -9.01 -0.07 11.36
CA GLY A 54 -8.47 1.29 11.18
C GLY A 54 -7.14 1.37 10.43
N LYS A 55 -6.72 0.33 9.68
CA LYS A 55 -5.46 0.30 8.92
C LYS A 55 -5.26 1.51 8.01
N SER A 56 -6.18 1.76 7.08
CA SER A 56 -6.11 2.90 6.17
C SER A 56 -6.13 4.24 6.91
N SER A 57 -6.86 4.34 8.03
CA SER A 57 -6.86 5.53 8.88
C SER A 57 -5.52 5.76 9.58
N LEU A 58 -4.89 4.69 10.09
CA LEU A 58 -3.55 4.74 10.66
C LEU A 58 -2.53 5.20 9.60
N LEU A 59 -2.58 4.62 8.41
CA LEU A 59 -1.70 5.00 7.31
C LEU A 59 -1.90 6.45 6.89
N ASN A 60 -3.15 6.91 6.76
CA ASN A 60 -3.47 8.31 6.45
C ASN A 60 -2.91 9.26 7.53
N ALA A 61 -3.05 8.89 8.80
CA ALA A 61 -2.49 9.67 9.92
C ALA A 61 -0.96 9.71 9.90
N LEU A 62 -0.30 8.57 9.63
CA LEU A 62 1.17 8.49 9.51
C LEU A 62 1.70 9.31 8.34
N LEU A 63 0.93 9.40 7.25
CA LEU A 63 1.27 10.18 6.07
C LEU A 63 0.92 11.67 6.21
N GLY A 64 0.15 12.05 7.24
CA GLY A 64 -0.38 13.42 7.38
C GLY A 64 -1.38 13.79 6.27
N GLU A 65 -1.96 12.80 5.60
CA GLU A 65 -2.85 12.98 4.44
C GLU A 65 -4.19 12.29 4.69
N ASN A 66 -5.27 13.07 4.81
CA ASN A 66 -6.60 12.54 5.17
C ASN A 66 -7.20 11.57 4.15
N ALA A 67 -6.68 11.52 2.92
CA ALA A 67 -7.22 10.71 1.83
C ALA A 67 -6.12 10.00 1.01
N ALA A 68 -4.98 9.69 1.64
CA ALA A 68 -3.94 8.92 0.96
C ALA A 68 -4.48 7.55 0.53
N PHE A 69 -5.15 6.84 1.42
CA PHE A 69 -5.91 5.62 1.16
C PHE A 69 -7.41 5.87 1.36
N ARG A 70 -8.24 5.18 0.58
CA ARG A 70 -9.70 5.31 0.67
C ARG A 70 -10.19 4.71 1.99
N THR A 71 -10.70 5.57 2.86
CA THR A 71 -11.48 5.18 4.04
C THR A 71 -12.96 5.40 3.73
N SER A 72 -13.83 4.40 3.86
CA SER A 72 -15.27 4.64 3.94
C SER A 72 -15.81 4.23 5.32
N ALA A 73 -16.85 4.93 5.77
CA ALA A 73 -17.55 4.61 7.02
C ALA A 73 -18.65 3.55 6.84
N SER A 74 -18.81 3.01 5.62
CA SER A 74 -19.88 2.07 5.26
C SER A 74 -19.56 0.62 5.64
N VAL A 75 -20.58 -0.24 5.64
CA VAL A 75 -20.51 -1.66 6.05
C VAL A 75 -19.70 -2.52 5.05
N GLU A 76 -19.68 -2.15 3.78
CA GLU A 76 -18.87 -2.82 2.76
C GLU A 76 -17.37 -2.51 2.93
N SER A 77 -16.51 -3.52 2.76
CA SER A 77 -15.05 -3.37 2.81
C SER A 77 -14.58 -2.31 1.80
N CYS A 78 -14.00 -1.22 2.31
CA CYS A 78 -13.59 -0.07 1.49
C CYS A 78 -12.35 -0.38 0.66
N THR A 79 -11.40 -1.13 1.24
CA THR A 79 -10.16 -1.53 0.60
C THR A 79 -10.33 -2.95 0.08
N LYS A 80 -10.23 -3.10 -1.24
CA LYS A 80 -10.20 -4.41 -1.92
C LYS A 80 -8.81 -4.69 -2.45
N GLY A 81 -8.30 -5.90 -2.19
CA GLY A 81 -6.96 -6.32 -2.59
C GLY A 81 -5.82 -5.57 -1.88
N LEU A 82 -4.80 -5.18 -2.63
CA LEU A 82 -3.56 -4.56 -2.14
C LEU A 82 -3.35 -3.19 -2.77
N TRP A 83 -3.29 -2.15 -1.96
CA TRP A 83 -3.04 -0.77 -2.37
C TRP A 83 -1.66 -0.33 -1.94
N ALA A 84 -1.03 0.51 -2.75
CA ALA A 84 0.31 1.00 -2.49
C ALA A 84 0.40 2.50 -2.71
N ARG A 85 1.20 3.15 -1.85
CA ARG A 85 1.59 4.55 -2.00
C ARG A 85 3.09 4.66 -1.87
N ALA A 86 3.74 5.26 -2.86
CA ALA A 86 5.15 5.60 -2.78
C ALA A 86 5.30 7.00 -2.19
N ILE A 87 6.14 7.13 -1.17
CA ILE A 87 6.54 8.41 -0.61
C ILE A 87 8.07 8.54 -0.64
N PRO A 88 8.62 9.77 -0.60
CA PRO A 88 10.04 9.96 -0.37
C PRO A 88 10.51 9.20 0.86
N ALA A 89 11.68 8.56 0.76
CA ALA A 89 12.25 7.85 1.90
C ALA A 89 12.42 8.79 3.10
N PRO A 90 12.06 8.34 4.32
CA PRO A 90 12.16 9.18 5.49
C PRO A 90 13.63 9.31 5.96
N ASP A 91 13.96 10.47 6.52
CA ASP A 91 15.33 10.82 6.94
C ASP A 91 15.93 9.88 7.99
N TRP A 92 15.08 9.17 8.75
CA TRP A 92 15.52 8.21 9.76
C TRP A 92 16.04 6.89 9.17
N SER A 93 15.88 6.64 7.87
CA SER A 93 16.35 5.42 7.20
C SER A 93 17.48 5.71 6.20
N PRO A 94 18.76 5.73 6.65
CA PRO A 94 19.91 5.91 5.77
C PRO A 94 19.98 4.89 4.64
N ALA A 95 19.50 3.66 4.88
CA ALA A 95 19.46 2.59 3.88
C ALA A 95 18.58 2.93 2.67
N LEU A 96 17.64 3.86 2.83
CA LEU A 96 16.74 4.32 1.78
C LEU A 96 17.12 5.70 1.24
N SER A 97 18.34 6.20 1.51
CA SER A 97 18.75 7.55 1.12
C SER A 97 18.51 7.85 -0.36
N GLY A 98 17.73 8.90 -0.60
CA GLY A 98 17.31 9.33 -1.94
C GLY A 98 16.34 8.38 -2.64
N GLY A 99 15.85 7.33 -1.97
CA GLY A 99 14.90 6.34 -2.46
C GLY A 99 13.46 6.61 -2.02
N HIS A 100 12.68 5.54 -1.86
CA HIS A 100 11.25 5.61 -1.53
C HIS A 100 10.88 4.64 -0.41
N LEU A 101 9.87 5.02 0.38
CA LEU A 101 9.12 4.09 1.20
C LEU A 101 7.80 3.77 0.48
N LEU A 102 7.56 2.49 0.23
CA LEU A 102 6.32 1.96 -0.30
C LEU A 102 5.43 1.54 0.87
N VAL A 103 4.33 2.25 1.06
CA VAL A 103 3.33 1.96 2.09
C VAL A 103 2.24 1.11 1.47
N LEU A 104 2.02 -0.09 2.01
CA LEU A 104 1.00 -1.04 1.57
C LEU A 104 -0.18 -1.05 2.54
N ASP A 105 -1.37 -0.76 2.00
CA ASP A 105 -2.65 -0.93 2.68
C ASP A 105 -3.35 -2.17 2.13
N THR A 106 -3.73 -3.10 3.00
CA THR A 106 -4.39 -4.35 2.59
C THR A 106 -5.89 -4.31 2.86
N GLU A 107 -6.64 -5.05 2.05
CA GLU A 107 -7.97 -5.49 2.43
C GLU A 107 -7.95 -6.15 3.82
N GLY A 108 -9.05 -5.97 4.55
CA GLY A 108 -9.21 -6.51 5.88
C GLY A 108 -9.47 -8.00 5.89
N LEU A 109 -8.77 -8.71 6.76
CA LEU A 109 -8.99 -10.14 7.00
C LEU A 109 -10.33 -10.39 7.72
N GLY A 110 -10.88 -11.58 7.57
CA GLY A 110 -12.12 -12.03 8.17
C GLY A 110 -13.36 -11.74 7.33
N SER A 111 -13.21 -11.59 6.01
CA SER A 111 -14.36 -11.39 5.12
C SER A 111 -15.14 -12.72 4.97
N PRO A 112 -16.43 -12.75 5.32
CA PRO A 112 -17.25 -13.96 5.19
C PRO A 112 -17.47 -14.35 3.72
N ASP A 113 -17.33 -13.41 2.79
CA ASP A 113 -17.63 -13.61 1.36
C ASP A 113 -16.49 -14.30 0.59
N ALA A 114 -15.26 -14.27 1.11
CA ALA A 114 -14.09 -14.83 0.42
C ALA A 114 -12.98 -15.28 1.40
N PRO A 115 -13.20 -16.32 2.22
CA PRO A 115 -12.25 -16.76 3.26
C PRO A 115 -10.92 -17.29 2.70
N SER A 116 -10.90 -17.76 1.45
CA SER A 116 -9.68 -18.22 0.77
C SER A 116 -8.73 -17.08 0.39
N ARG A 117 -9.21 -15.84 0.34
CA ARG A 117 -8.42 -14.65 -0.03
C ARG A 117 -7.46 -14.22 1.08
N ASP A 118 -7.88 -14.35 2.34
CA ASP A 118 -7.15 -13.83 3.49
C ASP A 118 -5.71 -14.38 3.60
N PRO A 119 -5.46 -15.70 3.50
CA PRO A 119 -4.11 -16.23 3.55
C PRO A 119 -3.25 -15.79 2.35
N GLN A 120 -3.85 -15.67 1.17
CA GLN A 120 -3.14 -15.26 -0.04
C GLN A 120 -2.69 -13.80 0.06
N LEU A 121 -3.58 -12.91 0.53
CA LEU A 121 -3.28 -11.49 0.67
C LEU A 121 -2.26 -11.26 1.79
N PHE A 122 -2.41 -11.98 2.90
CA PHE A 122 -1.44 -11.95 3.99
C PHE A 122 -0.05 -12.42 3.52
N ALA A 123 0.02 -13.54 2.80
CA ALA A 123 1.28 -14.06 2.27
C ALA A 123 1.92 -13.09 1.27
N LEU A 124 1.13 -12.52 0.35
CA LEU A 124 1.62 -11.54 -0.61
C LEU A 124 2.19 -10.29 0.07
N ALA A 125 1.44 -9.70 1.02
CA ALA A 125 1.90 -8.55 1.79
C ALA A 125 3.19 -8.86 2.56
N SER A 126 3.28 -10.05 3.16
CA SER A 126 4.45 -10.49 3.93
C SER A 126 5.70 -10.67 3.05
N ILE A 127 5.54 -11.23 1.85
CA ILE A 127 6.66 -11.43 0.90
C ILE A 127 7.17 -10.09 0.36
N LEU A 128 6.29 -9.12 0.16
CA LEU A 128 6.66 -7.80 -0.36
C LEU A 128 7.27 -6.91 0.73
N ALA A 129 6.88 -7.08 1.99
CA ALA A 129 7.26 -6.22 3.09
C ALA A 129 8.75 -6.33 3.47
N SER A 130 9.38 -5.17 3.68
CA SER A 130 10.64 -5.10 4.43
C SER A 130 10.38 -5.15 5.94
N VAL A 131 9.22 -4.64 6.36
CA VAL A 131 8.69 -4.68 7.73
C VAL A 131 7.18 -4.93 7.66
N VAL A 132 6.70 -5.89 8.45
CA VAL A 132 5.27 -6.15 8.68
C VAL A 132 4.94 -5.67 10.09
N ALA A 133 3.91 -4.81 10.21
CA ALA A 133 3.45 -4.24 11.48
C ALA A 133 1.97 -4.52 11.73
#